data_AF-A0A2V8YCE2-F1
#
_entry.id   AF-A0A2V8YCE2-F1
#
_cell.length_a   1.000
_cell.length_b   1.000
_cell.length_c   1.000
_cell.angle_alpha   90.00
_cell.angle_beta   90.00
_cell.angle_gamma   90.00
#
_symmetry.space_group_name_H-M   'P 1'
#
loop_
_entity.id
_entity.type
_entity.pdbx_description
1 polymer ?
#
loop_
_entity_poly.entity_id
_entity_poly.type
_entity_poly.pdbx_seq_one_letter_code
_entity_poly.pdbx_strand_id
1 'polypeptide(L)'
;MARTSWFPISSPIPEFRPHKLEEKVVQKLRGVVWIDEKAPDVARLEAYFFGDVKIAGGLLANLQKGTSFVFEQAFINNEVWLPTYMEAHIGARVLLLKGFKMSFSTRYSDYRTFNVETLSTIAKPRGAEAAPETPIKPQ
;
A
#
# COMPACT_ATOMS: atom_id res chain seq x y z
N MET A 1 -18.61 -13.14 6.84
CA MET A 1 -18.78 -12.03 7.80
C MET A 1 -17.46 -11.26 7.76
N ALA A 2 -17.32 -10.09 8.39
CA ALA A 2 -16.01 -9.44 8.49
C ALA A 2 -15.48 -9.76 9.89
N ARG A 3 -14.31 -10.38 10.01
CA ARG A 3 -13.70 -10.57 11.32
C ARG A 3 -13.16 -9.22 11.78
N THR A 4 -13.94 -8.48 12.54
CA THR A 4 -13.43 -7.33 13.31
C THR A 4 -12.47 -7.86 14.35
N SER A 5 -11.19 -7.94 13.98
CA SER A 5 -10.15 -8.33 14.91
C SER A 5 -9.70 -7.08 15.63
N TRP A 6 -10.09 -6.95 16.90
CA TRP A 6 -9.60 -5.92 17.79
C TRP A 6 -8.14 -6.21 18.15
N PHE A 7 -7.22 -5.92 17.23
CA PHE A 7 -5.80 -5.93 17.55
C PHE A 7 -5.44 -4.57 18.14
N PRO A 8 -5.06 -4.48 19.44
CA PRO A 8 -4.34 -3.30 19.89
C PRO A 8 -3.03 -3.25 19.11
N ILE A 9 -2.97 -2.39 18.09
CA ILE A 9 -1.78 -2.22 17.21
C ILE A 9 -0.52 -1.87 18.01
N SER A 10 -0.68 -1.45 19.27
CA SER A 10 0.41 -1.37 20.23
C SER A 10 -0.10 -1.40 21.68
N SER A 11 -0.25 -2.56 22.34
CA SER A 11 -0.10 -2.48 23.81
C SER A 11 1.28 -1.85 24.04
N PRO A 12 1.41 -0.74 24.81
CA PRO A 12 2.70 -0.14 25.02
C PRO A 12 3.56 -1.21 25.69
N ILE A 13 4.55 -1.73 24.95
CA ILE A 13 5.52 -2.66 25.51
C ILE A 13 6.35 -1.76 26.45
N PRO A 14 6.16 -1.86 27.78
CA PRO A 14 6.67 -0.83 28.71
C PRO A 14 8.19 -0.68 28.63
N GLU A 15 8.87 -1.71 28.14
CA GLU A 15 10.32 -1.82 28.03
C GLU A 15 10.87 -1.50 26.64
N PHE A 16 10.03 -1.30 25.61
CA PHE A 16 10.50 -1.07 24.25
C PHE A 16 10.85 0.40 24.02
N ARG A 17 12.15 0.71 23.93
CA ARG A 17 12.66 2.05 23.60
C ARG A 17 12.85 2.16 22.07
N PRO A 18 12.10 3.03 21.37
CA PRO A 18 12.20 3.13 19.93
C PRO A 18 13.42 3.99 19.55
N HIS A 19 14.31 3.43 18.74
CA HIS A 19 15.50 4.13 18.26
C HIS A 19 15.24 4.70 16.87
N LYS A 20 14.49 3.97 16.04
CA LYS A 20 14.18 4.35 14.66
C LYS A 20 12.88 5.15 14.54
N LEU A 21 12.72 5.85 13.42
CA LEU A 21 11.52 6.65 13.17
C LEU A 21 10.29 5.75 13.00
N GLU A 22 10.40 4.65 12.25
CA GLU A 22 9.29 3.70 12.09
C GLU A 22 8.80 3.15 13.43
N GLU A 23 9.70 2.84 14.36
CA GLU A 23 9.35 2.36 15.70
C GLU A 23 8.60 3.43 16.50
N LYS A 24 9.06 4.70 16.43
CA LYS A 24 8.39 5.83 17.08
C LYS A 24 6.99 6.06 16.51
N VAL A 25 6.82 5.89 15.20
CA VAL A 25 5.53 5.98 14.52
C VAL A 25 4.59 4.90 15.04
N VAL A 26 4.99 3.64 14.97
CA VAL A 26 4.15 2.49 15.37
C VAL A 26 3.77 2.56 16.85
N GLN A 27 4.69 2.98 17.73
CA GLN A 27 4.40 3.15 19.15
C GLN A 27 3.34 4.21 19.45
N LYS A 28 3.14 5.19 18.57
CA LYS A 28 2.18 6.28 18.74
C LYS A 28 0.92 6.11 17.89
N LEU A 29 0.82 5.00 17.17
CA LEU A 29 -0.30 4.68 16.29
C LEU A 29 -1.29 3.75 17.01
N ARG A 30 -2.57 4.07 16.86
CA ARG A 30 -3.71 3.21 17.22
C ARG A 30 -4.61 3.09 16.02
N GLY A 31 -5.36 2.01 15.95
CA GLY A 31 -6.25 1.79 14.83
C GLY A 31 -6.96 0.46 14.89
N VAL A 32 -7.79 0.24 13.88
CA VAL A 32 -8.51 -1.00 13.63
C VAL A 32 -8.25 -1.40 12.19
N VAL A 33 -8.01 -2.69 11.99
CA VAL A 33 -7.83 -3.30 10.67
C VAL A 33 -8.93 -4.33 10.48
N TRP A 34 -9.66 -4.22 9.38
CA TRP A 34 -10.63 -5.21 8.97
C TRP A 34 -10.04 -6.03 7.83
N ILE A 35 -10.03 -7.34 8.02
CA ILE A 35 -9.58 -8.32 7.01
C ILE A 35 -10.82 -9.01 6.44
N ASP A 36 -10.89 -9.14 5.12
CA ASP A 36 -11.96 -9.90 4.48
C ASP A 36 -11.75 -11.41 4.67
N GLU A 37 -12.83 -12.13 5.01
CA GLU A 37 -12.76 -13.57 5.31
C GLU A 37 -12.63 -14.44 4.05
N LYS A 38 -13.12 -13.95 2.90
CA LYS A 38 -13.19 -14.74 1.66
C LYS A 38 -11.94 -14.55 0.81
N ALA A 39 -11.38 -13.34 0.83
CA ALA A 39 -10.10 -12.99 0.23
C ALA A 39 -9.26 -12.36 1.35
N PRO A 40 -8.27 -13.07 1.93
CA PRO A 40 -7.56 -12.66 3.15
C PRO A 40 -6.63 -11.47 2.92
N ASP A 41 -7.23 -10.30 2.72
CA ASP A 41 -6.58 -9.01 2.50
C ASP A 41 -7.29 -7.92 3.33
N VAL A 42 -6.65 -6.75 3.43
CA VAL A 42 -7.15 -5.61 4.20
C VAL A 42 -8.31 -4.95 3.47
N ALA A 43 -9.52 -5.12 3.99
CA ALA A 43 -10.71 -4.45 3.48
C ALA A 43 -10.80 -3.00 3.95
N ARG A 44 -10.35 -2.74 5.19
CA ARG A 44 -10.36 -1.40 5.78
C ARG A 44 -9.26 -1.24 6.81
N LEU A 45 -8.71 -0.04 6.88
CA LEU A 45 -7.78 0.42 7.89
C LEU A 45 -8.26 1.78 8.40
N GLU A 46 -8.39 1.89 9.71
CA GLU A 46 -8.55 3.17 10.39
C GLU A 46 -7.42 3.33 11.39
N ALA A 47 -6.73 4.47 11.36
CA ALA A 47 -5.65 4.71 12.29
C ALA A 47 -5.57 6.19 12.71
N TYR A 48 -5.08 6.43 13.91
CA TYR A 48 -4.80 7.76 14.43
C TYR A 48 -3.58 7.76 15.35
N PHE A 49 -2.92 8.91 15.41
CA PHE A 49 -1.81 9.15 16.31
C PHE A 49 -2.32 9.66 17.67
N PHE A 50 -2.11 8.87 18.73
CA PHE A 50 -2.51 9.26 20.09
C PHE A 50 -1.48 10.16 20.80
N GLY A 51 -0.31 10.33 20.20
CA GLY A 51 0.73 11.25 20.65
C GLY A 51 1.57 11.77 19.49
N ASP A 52 2.34 12.81 19.78
CA ASP A 52 3.22 13.46 18.81
C ASP A 52 4.38 12.54 18.38
N VAL A 53 4.68 12.54 17.08
CA VAL A 53 5.86 11.87 16.52
C VAL A 53 6.92 12.92 16.16
N LYS A 54 7.99 12.91 16.94
CA LYS A 54 9.11 13.85 16.80
C LYS A 54 10.14 13.34 15.80
N ILE A 55 10.31 14.07 14.70
CA ILE A 55 11.34 13.83 13.68
C ILE A 55 12.56 14.68 14.03
N ALA A 56 13.76 14.07 14.09
CA ALA A 56 14.99 14.71 14.56
C ALA A 56 14.81 15.42 15.93
N GLY A 57 14.20 14.73 16.90
CA GLY A 57 13.90 15.28 18.23
C GLY A 57 12.79 16.34 18.24
N GLY A 58 12.15 16.61 17.10
CA GLY A 58 11.14 17.64 16.92
C GLY A 58 11.71 18.94 16.34
N LEU A 59 13.03 19.01 16.13
CA LEU A 59 13.67 20.19 15.55
C LEU A 59 13.34 20.34 14.06
N LEU A 60 13.32 19.24 13.31
CA LEU A 60 12.99 19.28 11.88
C LEU A 60 11.47 19.32 11.68
N ALA A 61 10.77 18.35 12.26
CA ALA A 61 9.32 18.25 12.14
C ALA A 61 8.69 17.48 13.31
N ASN A 62 7.41 17.74 13.53
CA ASN A 62 6.57 16.99 14.45
C ASN A 62 5.23 16.68 13.76
N LEU A 63 4.87 15.39 13.71
CA LEU A 63 3.53 14.98 13.33
C LEU A 63 2.65 15.00 14.59
N GLN A 64 1.60 15.80 14.54
CA GLN A 64 0.79 16.14 15.70
C GLN A 64 -0.16 15.00 16.05
N LYS A 65 -0.38 14.82 17.36
CA LYS A 65 -1.50 14.05 17.91
C LYS A 65 -2.81 14.44 17.22
N GLY A 66 -3.66 13.45 16.98
CA GLY A 66 -4.95 13.63 16.31
C GLY A 66 -4.87 13.56 14.79
N THR A 67 -3.66 13.44 14.23
CA THR A 67 -3.52 13.03 12.84
C THR A 67 -4.15 11.65 12.65
N SER A 68 -5.01 11.49 11.66
CA SER A 68 -5.77 10.27 11.39
C SER A 68 -5.87 9.94 9.90
N PHE A 69 -6.12 8.67 9.61
CA PHE A 69 -6.24 8.14 8.26
C PHE A 69 -7.30 7.04 8.23
N VAL A 70 -8.10 7.03 7.18
CA VAL A 70 -9.02 5.95 6.82
C VAL A 70 -8.69 5.50 5.41
N PHE A 71 -8.63 4.20 5.20
CA PHE A 71 -8.42 3.60 3.91
C PHE A 71 -9.33 2.39 3.76
N GLU A 72 -10.06 2.32 2.65
CA GLU A 72 -10.97 1.23 2.33
C GLU A 72 -10.64 0.69 0.95
N GLN A 73 -10.72 -0.62 0.81
CA GLN A 73 -10.61 -1.33 -0.45
C GLN A 73 -11.76 -2.31 -0.59
N ALA A 74 -12.10 -2.66 -1.82
CA ALA A 74 -13.05 -3.72 -2.10
C ALA A 74 -12.46 -4.67 -3.15
N PHE A 75 -12.81 -5.95 -3.03
CA PHE A 75 -12.49 -6.95 -4.03
C PHE A 75 -13.46 -6.83 -5.20
N ILE A 76 -13.01 -6.20 -6.28
CA ILE A 76 -13.83 -5.87 -7.45
C ILE A 76 -13.75 -7.02 -8.46
N ASN A 77 -14.90 -7.37 -9.04
CA ASN A 77 -15.07 -8.41 -10.07
C ASN A 77 -14.48 -9.78 -9.71
N ASN A 78 -14.31 -10.07 -8.42
CA ASN A 78 -13.63 -11.28 -7.94
C ASN A 78 -12.19 -11.45 -8.47
N GLU A 79 -11.54 -10.36 -8.89
CA GLU A 79 -10.23 -10.37 -9.54
C GLU A 79 -9.19 -9.56 -8.77
N VAL A 80 -9.53 -8.33 -8.34
CA VAL A 80 -8.54 -7.38 -7.84
C VAL A 80 -9.08 -6.52 -6.70
N TRP A 81 -8.23 -6.27 -5.70
CA TRP A 81 -8.48 -5.32 -4.64
C TRP A 81 -8.18 -3.90 -5.11
N LEU A 82 -9.20 -3.04 -5.07
CA LEU A 82 -9.08 -1.66 -5.50
C LEU A 82 -9.52 -0.71 -4.37
N PRO A 83 -8.86 0.44 -4.22
CA PRO A 83 -9.30 1.48 -3.29
C PRO A 83 -10.76 1.85 -3.54
N THR A 84 -11.51 2.15 -2.49
CA THR A 84 -12.87 2.69 -2.61
C THR A 84 -13.01 3.99 -1.84
N TYR A 85 -12.23 4.15 -0.77
CA TYR A 85 -12.21 5.36 0.03
C TYR A 85 -10.82 5.61 0.63
N MET A 86 -10.47 6.89 0.72
CA MET A 86 -9.31 7.36 1.46
C MET A 86 -9.65 8.69 2.12
N GLU A 87 -9.34 8.84 3.40
CA GLU A 87 -9.46 10.09 4.13
C GLU A 87 -8.25 10.29 5.02
N ALA A 88 -7.79 11.53 5.15
CA ALA A 88 -6.78 11.87 6.13
C ALA A 88 -7.02 13.24 6.73
N HIS A 89 -6.74 13.36 8.02
CA HIS A 89 -6.59 14.61 8.73
C HIS A 89 -5.16 14.69 9.25
N ILE A 90 -4.38 15.66 8.77
CA ILE A 90 -2.96 15.76 9.04
C ILE A 90 -2.68 17.06 9.79
N GLY A 91 -2.05 16.94 10.95
CA GLY A 91 -1.46 18.06 11.69
C GLY A 91 0.05 17.91 11.74
N ALA A 92 0.80 18.92 11.32
CA ALA A 92 2.26 18.89 11.38
C ALA A 92 2.82 20.23 11.86
N ARG A 93 4.04 20.23 12.39
CA ARG A 93 4.83 21.43 12.69
C ARG A 93 6.24 21.26 12.13
N VAL A 94 6.76 22.28 11.47
CA VAL A 94 8.09 22.27 10.84
C VAL A 94 8.97 23.34 11.48
N LEU A 95 10.23 22.99 11.75
CA LEU A 95 11.24 23.87 12.34
C LEU A 95 10.79 24.56 13.64
N LEU A 96 9.94 23.89 14.44
CA LEU A 96 9.31 24.42 15.66
C LEU A 96 8.41 25.66 15.51
N LEU A 97 8.37 26.28 14.33
CA LEU A 97 7.72 27.57 14.12
C LEU A 97 6.39 27.43 13.38
N LYS A 98 6.39 26.73 12.24
CA LYS A 98 5.26 26.74 11.32
C LYS A 98 4.40 25.50 11.46
N GLY A 99 3.17 25.69 11.91
CA GLY A 99 2.14 24.64 11.94
C GLY A 99 1.41 24.52 10.59
N PHE A 100 1.05 23.29 10.23
CA PHE A 100 0.26 22.96 9.06
C PHE A 100 -0.88 22.03 9.46
N LYS A 101 -2.06 22.28 8.90
CA LYS A 101 -3.20 21.38 8.99
C LYS A 101 -3.72 21.14 7.57
N MET A 102 -3.93 19.89 7.22
CA MET A 102 -4.45 19.49 5.92
C MET A 102 -5.51 18.43 6.15
N SER A 103 -6.55 18.44 5.33
CA SER A 103 -7.53 17.37 5.32
C SER A 103 -7.93 17.08 3.88
N PHE A 104 -8.07 15.81 3.55
CA PHE A 104 -8.53 15.38 2.23
C PHE A 104 -9.35 14.11 2.37
N SER A 105 -10.27 13.93 1.43
CA SER A 105 -11.05 12.71 1.28
C SER A 105 -11.24 12.43 -0.21
N THR A 106 -11.05 11.18 -0.61
CA THR A 106 -11.23 10.72 -1.99
C THR A 106 -12.10 9.47 -1.98
N ARG A 107 -13.12 9.45 -2.84
CA ARG A 107 -13.91 8.25 -3.13
C ARG A 107 -13.62 7.80 -4.55
N TYR A 108 -13.37 6.51 -4.71
CA TYR A 108 -13.10 5.89 -6.00
C TYR A 108 -14.31 5.07 -6.43
N SER A 109 -14.68 5.21 -7.70
CA SER A 109 -15.82 4.53 -8.31
C SER A 109 -15.53 4.22 -9.78
N ASP A 110 -16.46 3.53 -10.43
CA ASP A 110 -16.47 3.33 -11.90
C ASP A 110 -15.27 2.56 -12.45
N TYR A 111 -14.77 1.58 -11.69
CA TYR A 111 -13.73 0.66 -12.16
C TYR A 111 -14.20 -0.15 -13.36
N ARG A 112 -13.36 -0.21 -14.39
CA ARG A 112 -13.61 -0.97 -15.63
C ARG A 112 -12.48 -1.95 -15.89
N THR A 113 -12.83 -3.19 -16.19
CA THR A 113 -11.89 -4.21 -16.65
C THR A 113 -11.60 -3.99 -18.14
N PHE A 114 -10.32 -4.05 -18.53
CA PHE A 114 -9.90 -4.02 -19.92
C PHE A 114 -9.25 -5.36 -20.26
N ASN A 115 -9.83 -6.11 -21.20
CA ASN A 115 -9.22 -7.30 -21.76
C ASN A 115 -8.32 -6.90 -22.93
N VAL A 116 -7.02 -7.18 -22.84
CA VAL A 116 -6.06 -6.89 -23.92
C VAL A 116 -5.64 -8.22 -24.55
N GLU A 117 -6.10 -8.47 -25.77
CA GLU A 117 -5.59 -9.57 -26.58
C GLU A 117 -4.22 -9.17 -27.16
N THR A 118 -3.16 -9.85 -26.72
CA THR A 118 -1.81 -9.61 -27.24
C THR A 118 -1.55 -10.53 -28.43
N LEU A 119 -1.56 -9.99 -29.65
CA LEU A 119 -1.09 -10.71 -30.83
C LEU A 119 0.45 -10.71 -30.83
N SER A 120 1.06 -11.75 -30.26
CA SER A 120 2.49 -11.99 -30.42
C SER A 120 2.79 -12.49 -31.83
N THR A 121 3.09 -11.57 -32.75
CA THR A 121 3.76 -11.95 -34.00
C THR A 121 5.21 -12.30 -33.67
N ILE A 122 5.52 -13.59 -33.62
CA ILE A 122 6.92 -14.06 -33.65
C ILE A 122 7.34 -14.02 -35.11
N ALA A 123 8.08 -12.98 -35.52
CA ALA A 123 8.72 -12.98 -36.82
C ALA A 123 9.75 -14.11 -36.87
N LYS A 124 9.65 -15.00 -37.86
CA LYS A 124 10.65 -16.05 -38.16
C LYS A 124 12.00 -15.36 -38.41
N PRO A 125 13.09 -15.72 -37.70
CA PRO A 125 14.40 -15.12 -37.96
C PRO A 125 14.82 -15.44 -39.39
N ARG A 126 15.09 -14.39 -40.18
CA ARG A 126 15.59 -14.52 -41.55
C ARG A 126 17.08 -14.82 -41.48
N GLY A 127 17.45 -16.08 -41.58
CA GLY A 127 18.85 -16.49 -41.61
C GLY A 127 19.08 -17.94 -41.20
N ALA A 128 18.52 -18.88 -41.97
CA ALA A 128 19.01 -20.25 -42.00
C ALA A 128 18.83 -20.77 -43.44
N GLU A 129 19.57 -20.15 -44.36
CA GLU A 129 19.83 -20.74 -45.67
C GLU A 129 20.82 -21.87 -45.43
N ALA A 130 20.29 -23.10 -45.32
CA ALA A 130 21.08 -24.30 -45.20
C ALA A 130 21.92 -24.46 -46.47
N ALA A 131 23.23 -24.58 -46.30
CA ALA A 131 24.17 -24.97 -47.33
C ALA A 131 23.72 -26.31 -47.99
N PRO A 132 23.97 -26.53 -49.29
CA PRO A 132 23.51 -27.74 -49.95
C PRO A 132 24.37 -28.93 -49.50
N GLU A 133 23.80 -29.81 -48.68
CA GLU A 133 24.33 -31.17 -48.52
C GLU A 133 23.90 -32.01 -49.73
N THR A 134 24.85 -32.31 -50.62
CA THR A 134 24.67 -33.24 -51.74
C THR A 134 24.46 -34.67 -51.22
N PRO A 135 23.40 -35.40 -51.62
CA PRO A 135 23.19 -36.77 -51.19
C PRO A 135 24.20 -37.72 -51.85
N ILE A 136 25.03 -38.40 -51.06
CA ILE A 136 25.80 -39.56 -51.49
C ILE A 136 24.85 -40.76 -51.51
N LYS A 137 24.62 -41.35 -52.69
CA LYS A 137 23.82 -42.59 -52.86
C LYS A 137 24.78 -43.76 -53.11
N PRO A 138 24.61 -44.94 -52.50
CA PRO A 138 25.52 -46.06 -52.71
C PRO A 138 25.13 -46.88 -53.96
N GLN A 139 26.05 -46.91 -54.94
CA GLN A 139 26.42 -47.97 -55.91
C GLN A 139 27.03 -47.34 -57.17
#